data_AF-A0A7Y5QPF9-F1
#
_entry.id   AF-A0A7Y5QPF9-F1
#
_cell.length_a   1.000
_cell.length_b   1.000
_cell.length_c   1.000
_cell.angle_alpha   90.00
_cell.angle_beta   90.00
_cell.angle_gamma   90.00
#
_symmetry.space_group_name_H-M   'P 1'
#
loop_
_entity.id
_entity.type
_entity.pdbx_description
1 polymer ?
#
loop_
_entity_poly.entity_id
_entity_poly.type
_entity_poly.pdbx_seq_one_letter_code
_entity_poly.pdbx_strand_id
1 'polypeptide(L)' 'MDRLRGLFRQLRAIVRGRAADAELDEEIASHLDLETARLISGGLAPAEARRRALAAFGGRD' A
#
# COMPACT_ATOMS: atom_id res chain seq x y z
N MET A 1 0.81 32.30 22.92
CA MET A 1 1.30 30.89 22.91
C MET A 1 0.45 29.96 22.04
N ASP A 2 -0.67 30.43 21.47
CA ASP A 2 -1.63 29.55 20.76
C ASP A 2 -1.29 29.23 19.31
N ARG A 3 -0.45 30.03 18.65
CA ARG A 3 0.01 29.77 17.28
C ARG A 3 0.91 28.54 17.16
N LEU A 4 1.75 28.30 18.17
CA LEU A 4 2.61 27.11 18.24
C LEU A 4 1.76 25.83 18.33
N ARG A 5 0.67 25.85 19.11
CA ARG A 5 -0.25 24.71 19.22
C ARG A 5 -0.98 24.40 17.91
N GLY A 6 -1.34 25.43 17.14
CA GLY A 6 -1.92 25.27 15.80
C GLY A 6 -0.95 24.64 14.81
N LEU A 7 0.30 25.13 14.79
CA LEU A 7 1.35 24.60 13.91
C LEU A 7 1.70 23.14 14.23
N PHE A 8 1.81 22.78 15.51
CA PHE A 8 2.04 21.40 15.93
C PHE A 8 0.92 20.44 15.52
N ARG A 9 -0.35 20.89 15.53
CA ARG A 9 -1.49 20.07 15.06
C ARG A 9 -1.44 19.83 13.56
N GLN A 10 -1.10 20.85 12.76
CA GLN A 10 -0.94 20.71 11.31
C GLN A 10 0.21 19.76 10.96
N LEU A 11 1.37 19.93 11.58
CA LEU A 11 2.51 19.03 11.37
C LEU A 11 2.17 17.59 11.78
N ARG A 12 1.49 17.40 12.91
CA ARG A 12 1.04 16.07 13.34
C ARG A 12 0.04 15.44 12.37
N ALA A 13 -0.87 16.23 11.79
CA ALA A 13 -1.81 15.74 10.80
C ALA A 13 -1.10 15.29 9.51
N ILE A 14 -0.12 16.07 9.04
CA ILE A 14 0.69 15.72 7.85
C ILE A 14 1.53 14.47 8.09
N VAL A 15 2.22 14.37 9.23
CA VAL A 15 3.04 13.20 9.58
C VAL A 15 2.18 11.96 9.76
N ARG A 16 0.99 12.09 10.37
CA ARG A 16 0.06 10.96 10.53
C ARG A 16 -0.58 10.54 9.21
N GLY A 17 -0.85 11.47 8.30
CA GLY A 17 -1.26 11.17 6.94
C GLY A 17 -0.17 10.38 6.19
N ARG A 18 1.08 10.85 6.24
CA ARG A 18 2.20 10.14 5.62
C ARG A 18 2.47 8.76 6.21
N ALA A 19 2.27 8.60 7.53
CA ALA A 19 2.36 7.29 8.18
C ALA A 19 1.22 6.36 7.76
N ALA A 20 0.00 6.89 7.64
CA ALA A 20 -1.15 6.14 7.14
C ALA A 20 -0.99 5.74 5.66
N ASP A 21 -0.44 6.64 4.83
CA ASP A 21 -0.12 6.34 3.43
C ASP A 21 0.95 5.23 3.34
N ALA A 22 1.97 5.27 4.20
CA ALA A 22 3.00 4.24 4.25
C ALA A 22 2.45 2.87 4.74
N GLU A 23 1.57 2.88 5.76
CA GLU A 23 0.86 1.67 6.21
C GLU A 23 0.01 1.08 5.08
N LEU A 24 -0.70 1.94 4.34
CA LEU A 24 -1.50 1.51 3.20
C LEU A 24 -0.64 0.93 2.07
N ASP A 25 0.48 1.58 1.74
CA ASP A 25 1.44 1.08 0.74
C ASP A 25 2.01 -0.29 1.16
N GLU A 26 2.31 -0.48 2.46
CA GLU A 26 2.75 -1.77 3.00
C GLU A 26 1.65 -2.84 2.94
N GLU A 27 0.41 -2.50 3.27
CA GLU A 27 -0.73 -3.43 3.15
C GLU A 27 -0.95 -3.86 1.70
N ILE A 28 -0.86 -2.93 0.74
CA ILE A 28 -0.99 -3.21 -0.68
C ILE A 28 0.16 -4.10 -1.17
N ALA A 29 1.40 -3.78 -0.79
CA ALA A 29 2.57 -4.58 -1.13
C ALA A 29 2.44 -6.02 -0.58
N SER A 30 2.05 -6.15 0.69
CA SER A 30 1.80 -7.45 1.33
C SER A 30 0.72 -8.25 0.61
N HIS A 31 -0.39 -7.60 0.22
CA HIS A 31 -1.47 -8.25 -0.52
C HIS A 31 -1.02 -8.73 -1.90
N LEU A 32 -0.27 -7.91 -2.63
CA LEU A 32 0.29 -8.24 -3.94
C LEU A 32 1.29 -9.40 -3.85
N ASP A 33 2.13 -9.43 -2.81
CA ASP A 33 3.08 -10.51 -2.58
C ASP A 33 2.38 -11.83 -2.29
N LEU A 34 1.35 -11.82 -1.44
CA LEU A 34 0.55 -12.99 -1.14
C LEU A 34 -0.18 -13.52 -2.39
N GLU A 35 -0.77 -12.64 -3.20
CA GLU A 35 -1.45 -13.05 -4.44
C GLU A 35 -0.46 -13.57 -5.48
N THR A 36 0.69 -12.93 -5.61
CA THR A 36 1.78 -13.39 -6.49
C THR A 36 2.27 -14.77 -6.06
N ALA A 37 2.48 -15.00 -4.75
CA ALA A 37 2.90 -16.29 -4.22
C ALA A 37 1.85 -17.39 -4.45
N ARG A 38 0.56 -17.07 -4.32
CA ARG A 38 -0.55 -17.99 -4.66
C ARG A 38 -0.52 -18.39 -6.13
N LEU A 39 -0.36 -17.42 -7.04
CA LEU A 39 -0.30 -17.67 -8.48
C LEU A 39 0.94 -18.50 -8.86
N ILE A 40 2.10 -18.21 -8.26
CA ILE A 40 3.32 -19.02 -8.45
C ILE A 40 3.10 -20.45 -7.97
N SER A 41 2.48 -20.63 -6.80
CA SER A 41 2.15 -21.96 -6.26
C SER A 41 1.15 -22.70 -7.16
N GLY A 42 0.30 -21.97 -7.88
CA GLY A 42 -0.59 -22.48 -8.93
C GLY A 42 0.10 -22.79 -10.27
N GLY A 43 1.43 -22.64 -10.36
CA GLY A 43 2.22 -22.97 -11.54
C GLY A 43 2.48 -21.82 -12.51
N LEU A 44 2.13 -20.58 -12.16
CA LEU A 44 2.50 -19.42 -13.00
C LEU A 44 3.97 -19.06 -12.83
N ALA A 45 4.58 -18.63 -13.94
CA ALA A 45 5.90 -17.99 -13.90
C ALA A 45 5.84 -16.70 -13.06
N PRO A 46 6.88 -16.36 -12.26
CA PRO A 46 6.86 -15.22 -11.35
C PRO A 46 6.49 -13.88 -12.01
N ALA A 47 6.98 -13.63 -13.22
CA ALA A 47 6.68 -12.41 -13.96
C ALA A 47 5.20 -12.32 -14.38
N GLU A 48 4.58 -13.45 -14.73
CA GLU A 48 3.16 -13.51 -15.09
C GLU A 48 2.26 -13.46 -13.84
N ALA A 49 2.67 -14.13 -12.76
CA ALA A 49 1.99 -14.05 -11.47
C ALA A 49 1.90 -12.60 -10.96
N ARG A 50 3.02 -11.85 -10.99
CA ARG A 50 3.05 -10.45 -10.58
C ARG A 50 2.16 -9.56 -11.46
N ARG A 51 2.20 -9.77 -12.78
CA ARG A 51 1.32 -9.03 -13.72
C ARG A 51 -0.16 -9.26 -13.41
N ARG A 52 -0.56 -10.51 -13.16
CA ARG A 52 -1.94 -10.85 -12.83
C ARG A 52 -2.35 -10.32 -11.45
N ALA A 53 -1.47 -10.39 -10.45
CA ALA A 53 -1.74 -9.81 -9.13
C ALA A 53 -1.97 -8.28 -9.22
N LEU A 54 -1.14 -7.57 -9.99
CA LEU A 54 -1.32 -6.13 -10.24
C LEU A 54 -2.60 -5.82 -11.01
N ALA A 55 -2.93 -6.61 -12.04
CA ALA A 55 -4.18 -6.46 -12.79
C ALA A 55 -5.42 -6.77 -11.94
N ALA A 56 -5.37 -7.74 -11.03
CA ALA A 56 -6.47 -8.04 -10.12
C ALA A 56 -6.66 -6.95 -9.05
N PHE A 57 -5.56 -6.32 -8.64
CA PHE A 57 -5.57 -5.21 -7.68
C PHE A 57 -6.08 -3.90 -8.31
N GLY A 58 -5.65 -3.55 -9.52
CA GLY A 58 -5.99 -2.29 -10.20
C GLY A 58 -7.06 -2.37 -11.29
N GLY A 59 -7.55 -3.58 -11.64
CA GLY A 59 -8.37 -3.84 -12.83
C GLY A 59 -9.80 -4.29 -12.53
N ARG A 60 -10.45 -3.64 -11.57
CA ARG A 60 -11.92 -3.61 -11.49
C ARG A 60 -12.37 -2.17 -11.71
N ASP A 61 -12.77 -1.87 -12.94
CA ASP A 61 -13.72 -0.79 -13.22
C ASP A 61 -15.04 -1.03 -12.48
#